data_AF-A0A0D2RS63-F1
#
_entry.id   AF-A0A0D2RS63-F1
#
_cell.length_a   1.000
_cell.length_b   1.000
_cell.length_c   1.000
_cell.angle_alpha   90.00
_cell.angle_beta   90.00
_cell.angle_gamma   90.00
#
_symmetry.space_group_name_H-M   'P 1'
#
loop_
_entity.id
_entity.type
_entity.pdbx_description
1 polymer ?
#
loop_
_entity_poly.entity_id
_entity_poly.type
_entity_poly.pdbx_seq_one_letter_code
_entity_poly.pdbx_strand_id
1 'polypeptide(L)'
;MTLNVGVVLILPEGFELALPGCISPEMKEKIGNLSFQNYHPTKKNILVIGHVPGKKYSEIIFPILSQDPTSNKDGHFLKYPIYVGGNRGKGQIYPNWNKSNNTVYNSTATCIVSKIIRKEKGRYKITITDDLDGHQVVDIISPGPELLVSKGESIKLDQPLTINPNVGGFGQGNAEIVLQDPLRV
;
A
#
# COMPACT_ATOMS: atom_id res chain seq x y z
N MET A 1 6.62 -4.10 16.43
CA MET A 1 6.74 -3.27 15.20
C MET A 1 5.51 -2.39 15.06
N THR A 2 5.69 -1.12 14.71
CA THR A 2 4.58 -0.18 14.44
C THR A 2 4.46 -0.04 12.93
N LEU A 3 3.33 -0.47 12.36
CA LEU A 3 3.06 -0.30 10.94
C LEU A 3 2.29 1.00 10.71
N ASN A 4 2.59 1.66 9.60
CA ASN A 4 1.86 2.82 9.14
C ASN A 4 0.72 2.40 8.23
N VAL A 5 -0.27 3.28 8.11
CA VAL A 5 -1.43 3.09 7.24
C VAL A 5 -1.56 4.25 6.26
N GLY A 6 -2.24 3.97 5.16
CA GLY A 6 -2.69 4.97 4.18
C GLY A 6 -3.96 4.49 3.49
N VAL A 7 -4.78 5.43 3.03
CA VAL A 7 -6.08 5.16 2.42
C VAL A 7 -6.26 6.07 1.21
N VAL A 8 -6.90 5.51 0.17
CA VAL A 8 -7.49 6.24 -0.94
C VAL A 8 -9.01 6.02 -0.89
N LEU A 9 -9.77 7.11 -0.98
CA LEU A 9 -11.22 7.12 -1.01
C LEU A 9 -11.67 7.77 -2.33
N ILE A 10 -12.44 7.04 -3.12
CA ILE A 10 -12.97 7.49 -4.40
C ILE A 10 -14.47 7.69 -4.22
N LEU A 11 -14.89 8.94 -4.36
CA LEU A 11 -16.27 9.38 -4.19
C LEU A 11 -16.91 9.66 -5.55
N PRO A 12 -18.25 9.71 -5.60
CA PRO A 12 -18.97 10.16 -6.78
C PRO A 12 -18.54 11.58 -7.16
N GLU A 13 -18.68 11.95 -8.43
CA GLU A 13 -18.40 13.31 -8.87
C GLU A 13 -19.28 14.32 -8.10
N GLY A 14 -18.72 15.50 -7.81
CA GLY A 14 -19.37 16.54 -7.02
C GLY A 14 -19.27 16.36 -5.49
N PHE A 15 -18.93 15.17 -4.99
CA PHE A 15 -18.58 14.98 -3.58
C PHE A 15 -17.15 15.47 -3.35
N GLU A 16 -16.92 16.18 -2.24
CA GLU A 16 -15.60 16.70 -1.90
C GLU A 16 -15.36 16.67 -0.38
N LEU A 17 -14.13 16.95 0.04
CA LEU A 17 -13.80 17.11 1.45
C LEU A 17 -14.53 18.35 2.02
N ALA A 18 -15.19 18.20 3.15
CA ALA A 18 -15.89 19.30 3.79
C ALA A 18 -14.93 20.43 4.22
N LEU A 19 -15.37 21.67 4.05
CA LEU A 19 -14.60 22.84 4.50
C LEU A 19 -14.45 22.82 6.03
N PRO A 20 -13.31 23.28 6.59
CA PRO A 20 -13.07 23.25 8.04
C PRO A 20 -14.13 23.97 8.89
N GLY A 21 -14.83 24.96 8.33
CA GLY A 21 -15.94 25.66 8.98
C GLY A 21 -17.23 24.85 9.08
N CYS A 22 -17.43 23.86 8.22
CA CYS A 22 -18.62 23.01 8.17
C CYS A 22 -18.51 21.77 9.08
N ILE A 23 -17.34 21.50 9.63
CA ILE A 23 -17.08 20.31 10.47
C ILE A 23 -17.37 20.66 11.93
N SER A 24 -18.26 19.89 12.57
CA SER A 24 -18.60 20.06 13.98
C SER A 24 -17.39 19.82 14.91
N PRO A 25 -17.36 20.43 16.11
CA PRO A 25 -16.27 20.21 17.07
C PRO A 25 -16.07 18.74 17.43
N GLU A 26 -17.17 17.99 17.62
CA GLU A 26 -17.14 16.55 17.91
C GLU A 26 -16.47 15.76 16.77
N MET A 27 -16.80 16.09 15.52
CA MET A 27 -16.21 15.41 14.37
C MET A 27 -14.73 15.77 14.19
N LYS A 28 -14.34 17.02 14.48
CA LYS A 28 -12.92 17.44 14.48
C LYS A 28 -12.08 16.64 15.48
N GLU A 29 -12.62 16.39 16.67
CA GLU A 29 -11.93 15.59 17.68
C GLU A 29 -11.70 14.15 17.21
N LYS A 30 -12.73 13.53 16.61
CA LYS A 30 -12.62 12.16 16.07
C LYS A 30 -11.66 12.04 14.88
N ILE A 31 -11.60 13.06 14.01
CA ILE A 31 -10.63 13.12 12.91
C ILE A 31 -9.20 13.27 13.46
N GLY A 32 -9.04 14.03 14.55
CA GLY A 32 -7.75 14.34 15.14
C GLY A 32 -6.88 15.17 14.20
N ASN A 33 -5.56 14.92 14.23
CA ASN A 33 -4.58 15.69 13.46
C ASN A 33 -4.32 15.10 12.07
N LEU A 34 -5.36 14.55 11.45
CA LEU A 34 -5.28 14.00 10.09
C LEU A 34 -5.42 15.11 9.06
N SER A 35 -4.58 15.04 8.02
CA SER A 35 -4.64 15.95 6.88
C SER A 35 -4.94 15.13 5.63
N PHE A 36 -6.03 15.49 4.95
CA PHE A 36 -6.50 14.85 3.74
C PHE A 36 -6.01 15.64 2.53
N GLN A 37 -5.61 14.95 1.47
CA GLN A 37 -5.16 15.56 0.23
C GLN A 37 -6.02 15.09 -0.93
N ASN A 38 -6.19 15.94 -1.93
CA ASN A 38 -6.76 15.52 -3.20
C ASN A 38 -5.70 14.73 -3.98
N TYR A 39 -6.10 13.64 -4.63
CA TYR A 39 -5.21 12.86 -5.48
C TYR A 39 -4.61 13.68 -6.63
N HIS A 40 -5.42 14.60 -7.17
CA HIS A 40 -5.01 15.52 -8.23
C HIS A 40 -5.72 16.87 -8.02
N PRO A 41 -5.12 18.03 -8.40
CA PRO A 41 -5.73 19.35 -8.21
C PRO A 41 -7.14 19.48 -8.80
N THR A 42 -7.42 18.79 -9.91
CA THR A 42 -8.74 18.78 -10.58
C THR A 42 -9.68 17.66 -10.11
N LYS A 43 -9.20 16.70 -9.31
CA LYS A 43 -9.99 15.54 -8.84
C LYS A 43 -10.25 15.66 -7.35
N LYS A 44 -11.23 16.48 -7.00
CA LYS A 44 -11.62 16.76 -5.61
C LYS A 44 -12.37 15.61 -4.92
N ASN A 45 -12.97 14.72 -5.70
CA ASN A 45 -13.69 13.54 -5.24
C ASN A 45 -12.78 12.34 -4.94
N ILE A 46 -11.48 12.43 -5.23
CA ILE A 46 -10.52 11.38 -4.91
C ILE A 46 -9.61 11.90 -3.80
N LEU A 47 -9.79 11.35 -2.61
CA LEU A 47 -9.09 11.76 -1.40
C LEU A 47 -8.04 10.73 -1.02
N VAL A 48 -6.86 11.19 -0.65
CA VAL A 48 -5.75 10.34 -0.17
C VAL A 48 -5.26 10.81 1.19
N ILE A 49 -4.86 9.85 2.00
CA ILE A 49 -4.23 10.08 3.30
C ILE A 49 -3.13 9.06 3.56
N GLY A 50 -2.02 9.51 4.11
CA GLY A 50 -0.89 8.66 4.48
C GLY A 50 0.47 9.31 4.22
N HIS A 51 1.56 8.78 4.79
CA HIS A 51 1.56 7.70 5.78
C HIS A 51 1.18 8.26 7.16
N VAL A 52 0.38 7.52 7.94
CA VAL A 52 0.08 7.87 9.34
C VAL A 52 0.31 6.69 10.29
N PRO A 53 0.57 6.91 11.59
CA PRO A 53 0.83 5.83 12.55
C PRO A 53 -0.40 4.91 12.74
N GLY A 54 -0.32 3.66 12.30
CA GLY A 54 -1.46 2.73 12.29
C GLY A 54 -1.95 2.28 13.67
N LYS A 55 -1.10 2.37 14.71
CA LYS A 55 -1.54 2.13 16.10
C LYS A 55 -2.51 3.21 16.61
N LYS A 56 -2.34 4.45 16.14
CA LYS A 56 -3.17 5.59 16.53
C LYS A 56 -4.41 5.69 15.63
N TYR A 57 -4.23 5.42 14.35
CA TYR A 57 -5.27 5.55 13.33
C TYR A 57 -5.60 4.18 12.75
N SER A 58 -6.19 3.30 13.57
CA SER A 58 -6.77 2.03 13.10
C SER A 58 -8.06 2.26 12.32
N GLU A 59 -8.74 3.37 12.62
CA GLU A 59 -9.92 3.87 11.92
C GLU A 59 -9.66 5.31 11.49
N ILE A 60 -10.12 5.68 10.31
CA ILE A 60 -9.97 7.03 9.74
C ILE A 60 -11.36 7.50 9.32
N ILE A 61 -11.76 8.66 9.83
CA ILE A 61 -13.05 9.28 9.51
C ILE A 61 -12.83 10.37 8.48
N PHE A 62 -13.52 10.28 7.35
CA PHE A 62 -13.47 11.29 6.29
C PHE A 62 -14.69 12.23 6.40
N PRO A 63 -14.48 13.55 6.59
CA PRO A 63 -15.57 14.52 6.56
C PRO A 63 -15.91 14.86 5.11
N ILE A 64 -16.98 14.27 4.57
CA ILE A 64 -17.39 14.44 3.17
C ILE A 64 -18.58 15.39 3.07
N LEU A 65 -18.52 16.30 2.10
CA LEU A 65 -19.64 17.14 1.68
C LEU A 65 -20.23 16.56 0.39
N SER A 66 -21.54 16.32 0.38
CA SER A 66 -22.26 15.90 -0.83
C SER A 66 -22.50 17.07 -1.78
N GLN A 67 -22.68 16.75 -3.05
CA GLN A 67 -23.19 17.74 -4.01
C GLN A 67 -24.66 18.08 -3.73
N ASP A 68 -25.07 19.25 -4.20
CA ASP A 68 -26.46 19.70 -4.21
C ASP A 68 -26.99 19.69 -5.66
N PRO A 69 -27.89 18.75 -6.02
CA PRO A 69 -28.49 18.68 -7.35
C PRO A 69 -29.34 19.90 -7.73
N THR A 70 -29.73 20.75 -6.78
CA THR A 70 -30.52 21.95 -7.08
C THR A 70 -29.65 23.09 -7.62
N SER A 71 -28.39 23.16 -7.19
CA SER A 71 -27.40 24.14 -7.65
C SER A 71 -26.49 23.59 -8.76
N ASN A 72 -26.28 22.27 -8.82
CA ASN A 72 -25.46 21.62 -9.84
C ASN A 72 -26.30 20.76 -10.80
N LYS A 73 -26.35 21.14 -12.09
CA LYS A 73 -27.11 20.43 -13.13
C LYS A 73 -26.59 19.02 -13.44
N ASP A 74 -25.32 18.76 -13.15
CA ASP A 74 -24.70 17.44 -13.34
C ASP A 74 -24.96 16.52 -12.13
N GLY A 75 -25.53 17.06 -11.05
CA GLY A 75 -25.92 16.32 -9.86
C GLY A 75 -27.32 15.72 -9.98
N HIS A 76 -27.48 14.48 -9.52
CA HIS A 76 -28.78 13.79 -9.53
C HIS A 76 -29.04 13.10 -8.20
N PHE A 77 -30.32 13.00 -7.80
CA PHE A 77 -30.73 12.20 -6.65
C PHE A 77 -30.76 10.72 -7.04
N LEU A 78 -29.66 10.03 -6.77
CA LEU A 78 -29.44 8.63 -7.14
C LEU A 78 -28.68 7.90 -6.04
N LYS A 79 -28.59 6.57 -6.21
CA LYS A 79 -27.66 5.73 -5.49
C LYS A 79 -26.32 5.73 -6.22
N TYR A 80 -25.25 6.05 -5.50
CA TYR A 80 -23.91 6.16 -6.03
C TYR A 80 -22.94 5.19 -5.35
N PRO A 81 -21.95 4.64 -6.07
CA PRO A 81 -20.91 3.82 -5.48
C PRO A 81 -19.83 4.67 -4.81
N ILE A 82 -19.21 4.10 -3.77
CA ILE A 82 -18.01 4.60 -3.10
C ILE A 82 -16.97 3.48 -3.13
N TYR A 83 -15.73 3.80 -3.49
CA TYR A 83 -14.63 2.83 -3.48
C TYR A 83 -13.55 3.26 -2.50
N VAL A 84 -13.02 2.31 -1.75
CA VAL A 84 -11.95 2.54 -0.79
C VAL A 84 -10.82 1.54 -1.01
N GLY A 85 -9.59 2.03 -0.95
CA GLY A 85 -8.38 1.22 -0.92
C GLY A 85 -7.56 1.57 0.32
N GLY A 86 -7.19 0.59 1.12
CA GLY A 86 -6.42 0.78 2.35
C GLY A 86 -5.14 -0.06 2.33
N ASN A 87 -4.01 0.56 2.70
CA ASN A 87 -2.73 -0.13 2.88
C ASN A 87 -2.27 -0.04 4.33
N ARG A 88 -1.71 -1.13 4.85
CA ARG A 88 -0.94 -1.17 6.10
C ARG A 88 0.42 -1.81 5.84
N GLY A 89 1.50 -1.11 6.21
CA GLY A 89 2.87 -1.60 6.04
C GLY A 89 3.57 -1.09 4.77
N LYS A 90 4.77 -1.62 4.50
CA LYS A 90 5.64 -1.19 3.39
C LYS A 90 5.35 -1.98 2.12
N GLY A 91 5.48 -1.34 0.96
CA GLY A 91 5.36 -2.00 -0.35
C GLY A 91 6.56 -2.90 -0.69
N GLN A 92 6.33 -3.80 -1.65
CA GLN A 92 7.29 -4.81 -2.12
C GLN A 92 8.17 -4.29 -3.27
N ILE A 93 7.70 -3.29 -4.01
CA ILE A 93 8.30 -2.79 -5.25
C ILE A 93 8.32 -1.26 -5.20
N TYR A 94 9.43 -0.66 -5.65
CA TYR A 94 9.57 0.78 -5.81
C TYR A 94 9.08 1.25 -7.20
N PRO A 95 8.77 2.54 -7.39
CA PRO A 95 8.33 3.06 -8.70
C PRO A 95 9.31 2.81 -9.86
N ASN A 96 10.60 2.60 -9.57
CA ASN A 96 11.63 2.23 -10.54
C ASN A 96 11.71 0.71 -10.80
N TRP A 97 10.69 -0.06 -10.39
CA TRP A 97 10.59 -1.52 -10.52
C TRP A 97 11.54 -2.35 -9.65
N ASN A 98 12.43 -1.71 -8.88
CA ASN A 98 13.32 -2.44 -7.99
C ASN A 98 12.55 -3.02 -6.79
N LYS A 99 12.94 -4.24 -6.39
CA LYS A 99 12.43 -4.89 -5.18
C LYS A 99 12.86 -4.11 -3.93
N SER A 100 11.96 -4.01 -2.96
CA SER A 100 12.28 -3.48 -1.63
C SER A 100 12.93 -4.56 -0.76
N ASN A 101 13.23 -4.23 0.49
CA ASN A 101 13.64 -5.23 1.48
C ASN A 101 12.45 -5.90 2.20
N ASN A 102 11.21 -5.59 1.81
CA ASN A 102 9.99 -6.17 2.35
C ASN A 102 9.34 -7.17 1.37
N THR A 103 10.16 -7.99 0.71
CA THR A 103 9.71 -8.98 -0.28
C THR A 103 10.65 -10.19 -0.30
N VAL A 104 10.24 -11.23 -1.02
CA VAL A 104 11.04 -12.44 -1.24
C VAL A 104 12.08 -12.21 -2.34
N TYR A 105 13.30 -12.68 -2.06
CA TYR A 105 14.37 -12.77 -3.05
C TYR A 105 14.41 -14.20 -3.59
N ASN A 106 14.31 -14.33 -4.91
CA ASN A 106 14.32 -15.62 -5.60
C ASN A 106 15.67 -15.82 -6.27
N SER A 107 16.03 -17.07 -6.50
CA SER A 107 17.23 -17.43 -7.25
C SER A 107 17.11 -17.07 -8.72
N THR A 108 18.18 -16.52 -9.28
CA THR A 108 18.27 -16.19 -10.71
C THR A 108 18.79 -17.35 -11.57
N ALA A 109 19.14 -18.51 -10.98
CA ALA A 109 19.69 -19.66 -11.71
C ALA A 109 19.35 -21.01 -11.04
N THR A 110 19.47 -22.11 -11.79
CA THR A 110 19.32 -23.49 -11.26
C THR A 110 20.69 -24.12 -11.12
N CYS A 111 21.21 -24.28 -9.89
CA CYS A 111 22.61 -24.65 -9.64
C CYS A 111 22.87 -24.91 -8.14
N ILE A 112 24.13 -25.07 -7.72
CA ILE A 112 24.51 -25.22 -6.30
C ILE A 112 24.93 -23.87 -5.69
N VAL A 113 24.53 -23.61 -4.45
CA VAL A 113 24.98 -22.46 -3.66
C VAL A 113 26.43 -22.68 -3.21
N SER A 114 27.39 -22.08 -3.93
CA SER A 114 28.81 -22.25 -3.65
C SER A 114 29.31 -21.38 -2.50
N LYS A 115 28.75 -20.17 -2.32
CA LYS A 115 29.19 -19.24 -1.28
C LYS A 115 28.08 -18.31 -0.81
N ILE A 116 27.99 -18.11 0.50
CA ILE A 116 27.14 -17.08 1.12
C ILE A 116 28.06 -16.15 1.92
N ILE A 117 28.05 -14.86 1.59
CA ILE A 117 28.81 -13.83 2.32
C ILE A 117 27.81 -12.85 2.94
N ARG A 118 27.84 -12.72 4.26
CA ARG A 118 27.16 -11.63 4.95
C ARG A 118 28.04 -10.38 4.86
N LYS A 119 27.54 -9.35 4.18
CA LYS A 119 28.18 -8.04 4.05
C LYS A 119 27.73 -7.11 5.19
N GLU A 120 28.38 -5.96 5.26
CA GLU A 120 28.01 -4.86 6.15
C GLU A 120 26.52 -4.51 6.06
N LYS A 121 25.97 -4.03 7.18
CA LYS A 121 24.56 -3.66 7.34
C LYS A 121 23.56 -4.81 7.09
N GLY A 122 24.01 -6.07 7.13
CA GLY A 122 23.13 -7.24 7.04
C GLY A 122 22.70 -7.65 5.64
N ARG A 123 23.42 -7.21 4.59
CA ARG A 123 23.22 -7.70 3.22
C ARG A 123 23.80 -9.10 3.05
N TYR A 124 23.24 -9.87 2.13
CA TYR A 124 23.85 -11.13 1.69
C TYR A 124 24.30 -11.03 0.23
N LYS A 125 25.43 -11.67 -0.07
CA LYS A 125 25.88 -11.98 -1.42
C LYS A 125 25.91 -13.49 -1.54
N ILE A 126 25.06 -14.04 -2.40
CA ILE A 126 24.98 -15.48 -2.67
C ILE A 126 25.61 -15.71 -4.04
N THR A 127 26.61 -16.58 -4.07
CA THR A 127 27.19 -17.07 -5.31
C THR A 127 26.60 -18.44 -5.59
N ILE A 128 26.05 -18.57 -6.79
CA ILE A 128 25.45 -19.77 -7.34
C ILE A 128 26.36 -20.22 -8.48
N THR A 129 26.82 -21.46 -8.45
CA THR A 129 27.78 -21.98 -9.41
C THR A 129 27.20 -23.19 -10.13
N ASP A 130 27.36 -23.20 -11.44
CA ASP A 130 27.13 -24.39 -12.26
C ASP A 130 28.32 -25.34 -12.13
N ASP A 131 28.07 -26.55 -11.67
CA ASP A 131 29.11 -27.57 -11.53
C ASP A 131 29.57 -28.11 -12.89
N LEU A 132 28.77 -27.94 -13.96
CA LEU A 132 29.10 -28.43 -15.29
C LEU A 132 29.98 -27.44 -16.07
N ASP A 133 29.59 -26.17 -16.10
CA ASP A 133 30.25 -25.15 -16.93
C ASP A 133 31.08 -24.14 -16.12
N GLY A 134 31.05 -24.20 -14.78
CA GLY A 134 31.75 -23.27 -13.89
C GLY A 134 31.20 -21.84 -13.90
N HIS A 135 30.10 -21.60 -14.62
CA HIS A 135 29.44 -20.30 -14.69
C HIS A 135 28.93 -19.88 -13.31
N GLN A 136 29.17 -18.63 -12.93
CA GLN A 136 28.79 -18.10 -11.63
C GLN A 136 27.78 -16.98 -11.76
N VAL A 137 26.69 -17.10 -11.02
CA VAL A 137 25.67 -16.07 -10.86
C VAL A 137 25.72 -15.54 -9.42
N VAL A 138 25.50 -14.24 -9.27
CA VAL A 138 25.58 -13.57 -7.98
C VAL A 138 24.26 -12.89 -7.67
N ASP A 139 23.59 -13.38 -6.64
CA ASP A 139 22.38 -12.76 -6.09
C ASP A 139 22.73 -11.89 -4.89
N ILE A 140 22.19 -10.66 -4.87
CA ILE A 140 22.38 -9.70 -3.79
C ILE A 140 21.06 -9.49 -3.07
N ILE A 141 21.06 -9.77 -1.76
CA ILE A 141 19.88 -9.64 -0.90
C ILE A 141 20.06 -8.45 0.02
N SER A 142 19.05 -7.56 0.02
CA SER A 142 19.00 -6.39 0.91
C SER A 142 18.76 -6.81 2.38
N PRO A 143 19.09 -5.97 3.37
CA PRO A 143 18.89 -6.32 4.77
C PRO A 143 17.41 -6.41 5.14
N GLY A 144 17.01 -7.44 5.88
CA GLY A 144 15.66 -7.61 6.39
C GLY A 144 15.16 -9.05 6.31
N PRO A 145 15.05 -9.64 5.11
CA PRO A 145 14.65 -11.03 4.94
C PRO A 145 15.69 -12.00 5.51
N GLU A 146 15.24 -13.03 6.21
CA GLU A 146 16.08 -14.12 6.69
C GLU A 146 16.31 -15.15 5.56
N LEU A 147 17.50 -15.74 5.50
CA LEU A 147 17.86 -16.73 4.49
C LEU A 147 17.22 -18.09 4.79
N LEU A 148 16.76 -18.77 3.74
CA LEU A 148 16.25 -20.15 3.79
C LEU A 148 17.28 -21.18 3.32
N VAL A 149 18.25 -20.76 2.51
CA VAL A 149 19.21 -21.67 1.87
C VAL A 149 20.55 -21.72 2.59
N SER A 150 21.22 -22.86 2.46
CA SER A 150 22.57 -23.08 3.01
C SER A 150 23.62 -23.29 1.92
N LYS A 151 24.91 -23.15 2.27
CA LYS A 151 26.02 -23.47 1.36
C LYS A 151 25.98 -24.96 1.01
N GLY A 152 26.14 -25.29 -0.27
CA GLY A 152 26.13 -26.65 -0.80
C GLY A 152 24.73 -27.15 -1.20
N GLU A 153 23.69 -26.35 -1.00
CA GLU A 153 22.33 -26.70 -1.39
C GLU A 153 22.13 -26.54 -2.90
N SER A 154 21.44 -27.51 -3.52
CA SER A 154 20.97 -27.40 -4.91
C SER A 154 19.65 -26.63 -4.94
N ILE A 155 19.61 -25.59 -5.77
CA ILE A 155 18.46 -24.70 -5.90
C ILE A 155 18.00 -24.61 -7.35
N LYS A 156 16.72 -24.30 -7.56
CA LYS A 156 16.12 -24.10 -8.88
C LYS A 156 15.96 -22.61 -9.19
N LEU A 157 15.89 -22.29 -10.48
CA LEU A 157 15.45 -20.98 -10.96
C LEU A 157 14.14 -20.60 -10.28
N ASP A 158 14.04 -19.34 -9.84
CA ASP A 158 12.93 -18.76 -9.11
C ASP A 158 12.63 -19.38 -7.72
N GLN A 159 13.46 -20.31 -7.22
CA GLN A 159 13.33 -20.81 -5.86
C GLN A 159 13.57 -19.68 -4.84
N PRO A 160 12.72 -19.54 -3.80
CA PRO A 160 12.91 -18.53 -2.77
C PRO A 160 14.20 -18.77 -1.97
N LEU A 161 15.05 -17.75 -1.90
CA LEU A 161 16.27 -17.72 -1.10
C LEU A 161 16.03 -17.21 0.33
N THR A 162 14.91 -16.52 0.55
CA THR A 162 14.58 -15.86 1.81
C THR A 162 13.15 -16.13 2.23
N ILE A 163 12.86 -15.99 3.53
CA ILE A 163 11.49 -15.88 4.02
C ILE A 163 10.81 -14.62 3.47
N ASN A 164 9.48 -14.59 3.48
CA ASN A 164 8.73 -13.36 3.22
C ASN A 164 8.62 -12.54 4.52
N PRO A 165 9.30 -11.39 4.64
CA PRO A 165 9.22 -10.57 5.85
C PRO A 165 7.94 -9.73 5.93
N ASN A 166 7.10 -9.73 4.88
CA ASN A 166 5.93 -8.86 4.81
C ASN A 166 4.83 -9.31 5.78
N VAL A 167 4.47 -8.41 6.69
CA VAL A 167 3.35 -8.54 7.63
C VAL A 167 2.27 -7.46 7.42
N GLY A 168 2.36 -6.76 6.28
CA GLY A 168 1.39 -5.77 5.83
C GLY A 168 0.49 -6.29 4.73
N GLY A 169 -0.30 -5.39 4.14
CA GLY A 169 -1.19 -5.72 3.04
C GLY A 169 -1.97 -4.52 2.53
N PHE A 170 -2.52 -4.68 1.33
CA PHE A 170 -3.46 -3.77 0.71
C PHE A 170 -4.81 -4.47 0.55
N GLY A 171 -5.89 -3.77 0.87
CA GLY A 171 -7.26 -4.26 0.72
C GLY A 171 -8.14 -3.21 0.07
N GLN A 172 -9.20 -3.68 -0.58
CA GLN A 172 -10.19 -2.84 -1.24
C GLN A 172 -11.58 -3.14 -0.68
N GLY A 173 -12.44 -2.12 -0.70
CA GLY A 173 -13.83 -2.23 -0.33
C GLY A 173 -14.69 -1.32 -1.20
N ASN A 174 -15.96 -1.67 -1.30
CA ASN A 174 -16.97 -0.87 -1.97
C ASN A 174 -18.16 -0.67 -1.03
N ALA A 175 -18.78 0.49 -1.14
CA ALA A 175 -20.01 0.83 -0.47
C ALA A 175 -20.90 1.61 -1.44
N GLU A 176 -22.12 1.90 -1.03
CA GLU A 176 -23.04 2.74 -1.80
C GLU A 176 -23.66 3.79 -0.88
N ILE A 177 -23.95 4.95 -1.44
CA ILE A 177 -24.63 6.06 -0.76
C ILE A 177 -25.82 6.51 -1.59
N VAL A 178 -26.96 6.76 -0.93
CA VAL A 178 -28.14 7.34 -1.59
C VAL A 178 -28.14 8.83 -1.34
N LEU A 179 -28.08 9.62 -2.41
CA LEU A 179 -28.32 11.06 -2.33
C LEU A 179 -29.84 11.27 -2.40
N GLN A 180 -30.45 11.49 -1.24
CA GLN A 180 -31.90 11.54 -1.08
C GLN A 180 -32.44 12.97 -1.22
N ASP A 181 -33.58 13.09 -1.90
CA ASP A 181 -34.39 14.31 -1.92
C ASP A 181 -35.39 14.27 -0.75
N PRO A 182 -35.38 15.24 0.18
CA PRO A 182 -36.33 15.31 1.30
C PRO A 182 -37.80 15.31 0.85
N LEU A 183 -38.11 15.78 -0.36
CA LEU A 183 -39.47 15.79 -0.90
C LEU A 183 -39.97 14.41 -1.33
N ARG A 184 -39.08 13.41 -1.39
CA ARG A 184 -39.38 12.02 -1.82
C ARG A 184 -39.39 11.03 -0.66
N VAL A 185 -39.30 11.51 0.58
CA VAL A 185 -39.34 10.69 1.80
C VAL A 185 -40.77 10.55 2.30
#